data_AF-A0A850C5B4-F1
#
_entry.id   AF-A0A850C5B4-F1
#
_cell.length_a   1.000
_cell.length_b   1.000
_cell.length_c   1.000
_cell.angle_alpha   90.00
_cell.angle_beta   90.00
_cell.angle_gamma   90.00
#
_symmetry.space_group_name_H-M   'P 1'
#
loop_
_entity.id
_entity.type
_entity.pdbx_description
1 polymer ?
#
loop_
_entity_poly.entity_id
_entity_poly.type
_entity_poly.pdbx_seq_one_letter_code
_entity_poly.pdbx_strand_id
1 'polypeptide(L)'
;MLEILALYTLTTRIGAIVEQKGHKSGSYKLMTVALWFGGEIFGAIIGSLMAGGGESAQCVIYFVALIGAGAGAGIAYAIANNLPVVGPSLAAETAQPAVASSIGLFPAPLLWFLWLLTNAVANVGWGLTFNLVNPNYQENLLSVANIASGITAGTIAGVLQWILLFLSIRNANRLSLAAWIPATMIGWAIGAAAFDFITVSSSTAYFALSIASGLVVGALQWLVLRSHSRFALWWVAANAADWILIWLVNQTSWLYNLPSFILYNFVAGLIASIISGIAIVFILRNAHAPAAEEMWGGV
;
A
#
# COMPACT_ATOMS: atom_id res chain seq x y z
N MET A 1 16.29 -18.62 -10.13
CA MET A 1 16.09 -18.42 -11.60
C MET A 1 14.86 -19.16 -12.14
N LEU A 2 14.49 -20.32 -11.61
CA LEU A 2 13.27 -21.05 -12.01
C LEU A 2 11.99 -20.23 -11.72
N GLU A 3 12.01 -19.36 -10.71
CA GLU A 3 10.89 -18.49 -10.35
C GLU A 3 10.54 -17.52 -11.48
N ILE A 4 11.55 -16.97 -12.17
CA ILE A 4 11.32 -16.05 -13.30
C ILE A 4 10.67 -16.78 -14.48
N LEU A 5 11.08 -18.02 -14.76
CA LEU A 5 10.46 -18.86 -15.79
C LEU A 5 9.02 -19.23 -15.42
N ALA A 6 8.77 -19.58 -14.15
CA ALA A 6 7.43 -19.84 -13.64
C ALA A 6 6.53 -18.60 -13.78
N LEU A 7 7.04 -17.42 -13.39
CA LEU A 7 6.32 -16.17 -13.46
C LEU A 7 6.03 -15.74 -14.90
N TYR A 8 7.00 -15.88 -15.81
CA TYR A 8 6.80 -15.63 -17.24
C TYR A 8 5.72 -16.54 -17.84
N THR A 9 5.74 -17.82 -17.50
CA THR A 9 4.75 -18.80 -17.99
C THR A 9 3.36 -18.47 -17.44
N LEU A 10 3.27 -18.16 -16.14
CA LEU A 10 2.02 -17.85 -15.47
C LEU A 10 1.40 -16.55 -15.97
N THR A 11 2.19 -15.48 -16.11
CA THR A 11 1.72 -14.20 -16.65
C THR A 11 1.22 -14.34 -18.08
N THR A 12 1.89 -15.13 -18.91
CA THR A 12 1.44 -15.40 -20.29
C THR A 12 0.10 -16.15 -20.29
N ARG A 13 -0.05 -17.18 -19.45
CA ARG A 13 -1.31 -17.95 -19.32
C ARG A 13 -2.45 -17.10 -18.79
N ILE A 14 -2.24 -16.35 -17.71
CA ILE A 14 -3.26 -15.45 -17.16
C ILE A 14 -3.65 -14.39 -18.19
N GLY A 15 -2.67 -13.85 -18.92
CA GLY A 15 -2.92 -12.93 -20.03
C GLY A 15 -3.84 -13.51 -21.09
N ALA A 16 -3.60 -14.75 -21.52
CA ALA A 16 -4.44 -15.44 -22.48
C ALA A 16 -5.87 -15.70 -21.95
N ILE A 17 -6.01 -16.11 -20.68
CA ILE A 17 -7.32 -16.34 -20.05
C ILE A 17 -8.16 -15.06 -20.06
N VAL A 18 -7.56 -13.92 -19.69
CA VAL A 18 -8.31 -12.66 -19.65
C VAL A 18 -8.59 -12.10 -21.04
N GLU A 19 -7.69 -12.29 -22.01
CA GLU A 19 -7.92 -11.94 -23.42
C GLU A 19 -9.07 -12.73 -24.05
N GLN A 20 -9.13 -14.05 -23.79
CA GLN A 20 -10.26 -14.90 -24.23
C GLN A 20 -11.61 -14.43 -23.67
N LYS A 21 -11.59 -13.74 -22.53
CA LYS A 21 -12.77 -13.16 -21.88
C LYS A 21 -13.06 -11.72 -22.28
N GLY A 22 -12.31 -11.16 -23.24
CA GLY A 22 -12.51 -9.80 -23.75
C GLY A 22 -11.87 -8.70 -22.90
N HIS A 23 -10.99 -9.03 -21.95
CA HIS A 23 -10.30 -8.05 -21.10
C HIS A 23 -8.88 -7.74 -21.60
N LYS A 24 -8.34 -6.57 -21.27
CA LYS A 24 -6.94 -6.19 -21.59
C LYS A 24 -5.96 -6.93 -20.69
N SER A 25 -5.06 -7.75 -21.26
CA SER A 25 -4.14 -8.59 -20.47
C SER A 25 -3.08 -7.86 -19.66
N GLY A 26 -2.61 -6.69 -20.12
CA GLY A 26 -1.45 -6.02 -19.53
C GLY A 26 -1.57 -5.78 -18.01
N SER A 27 -2.74 -5.34 -17.54
CA SER A 27 -2.97 -5.06 -16.13
C SER A 27 -3.01 -6.33 -15.26
N TYR A 28 -3.53 -7.45 -15.80
CA TYR A 28 -3.57 -8.74 -15.11
C TYR A 28 -2.21 -9.44 -15.08
N LYS A 29 -1.38 -9.25 -16.13
CA LYS A 29 0.02 -9.67 -16.13
C LYS A 29 0.79 -8.96 -14.99
N LEU A 30 0.63 -7.65 -14.87
CA LEU A 30 1.25 -6.87 -13.80
C LEU A 30 0.70 -7.29 -12.42
N MET A 31 -0.61 -7.51 -12.28
CA MET A 31 -1.23 -8.03 -11.06
C MET A 31 -0.66 -9.39 -10.64
N THR A 32 -0.37 -10.28 -11.60
CA THR A 32 0.23 -11.59 -11.31
C THR A 32 1.64 -11.45 -10.75
N VAL A 33 2.46 -10.57 -11.36
CA VAL A 33 3.82 -10.26 -10.86
C VAL A 33 3.75 -9.68 -9.45
N ALA A 34 2.86 -8.71 -9.24
CA ALA A 34 2.61 -8.11 -7.95
C ALA A 34 2.23 -9.15 -6.87
N LEU A 35 1.24 -10.00 -7.15
CA LEU A 35 0.79 -11.02 -6.20
C LEU A 35 1.85 -12.11 -5.95
N TRP A 36 2.68 -12.45 -6.94
CA TRP A 36 3.81 -13.36 -6.75
C TRP A 36 4.80 -12.82 -5.73
N PHE A 37 5.34 -11.62 -5.97
CA PHE A 37 6.31 -11.00 -5.07
C PHE A 37 5.69 -10.68 -3.71
N GLY A 38 4.44 -10.23 -3.68
CA GLY A 38 3.69 -10.04 -2.43
C GLY A 38 3.57 -11.32 -1.61
N GLY A 39 3.25 -12.43 -2.27
CA GLY A 39 3.21 -13.75 -1.66
C GLY A 39 4.59 -14.19 -1.15
N GLU A 40 5.64 -13.99 -1.93
CA GLU A 40 7.02 -14.33 -1.56
C GLU A 40 7.47 -13.59 -0.30
N ILE A 41 7.25 -12.28 -0.27
CA ILE A 41 7.52 -11.42 0.87
C ILE A 41 6.73 -11.90 2.09
N PHE A 42 5.42 -12.09 1.95
CA PHE A 42 4.55 -12.50 3.05
C PHE A 42 4.94 -13.88 3.60
N GLY A 43 5.27 -14.82 2.70
CA GLY A 43 5.78 -16.12 3.06
C GLY A 43 7.15 -16.05 3.75
N ALA A 44 8.05 -15.17 3.31
CA ALA A 44 9.34 -14.97 3.98
C ALA A 44 9.16 -14.45 5.42
N ILE A 45 8.19 -13.55 5.64
CA ILE A 45 7.82 -13.06 6.97
C ILE A 45 7.36 -14.22 7.86
N ILE A 46 6.41 -15.03 7.38
CA ILE A 46 5.92 -16.21 8.12
C ILE A 46 7.05 -17.23 8.35
N GLY A 47 7.89 -17.47 7.35
CA GLY A 47 9.01 -18.38 7.48
C GLY A 47 10.03 -17.89 8.53
N SER A 48 10.26 -16.58 8.60
CA SER A 48 11.16 -15.98 9.60
C SER A 48 10.63 -16.16 11.01
N LEU A 49 9.31 -16.03 11.17
CA LEU A 49 8.58 -16.31 12.41
C LEU A 49 8.74 -17.76 12.85
N MET A 50 8.62 -18.71 11.92
CA MET A 50 8.71 -20.14 12.22
C MET A 50 10.14 -20.60 12.55
N ALA A 51 11.14 -19.92 12.01
CA ALA A 51 12.50 -20.41 11.99
C ALA A 51 13.34 -20.08 13.24
N GLY A 52 12.93 -19.09 14.05
CA GLY A 52 13.53 -18.82 15.36
C GLY A 52 15.01 -18.41 15.37
N GLY A 53 15.57 -17.95 14.24
CA GLY A 53 16.90 -17.31 14.17
C GLY A 53 18.13 -18.24 14.10
N GLY A 54 17.96 -19.56 13.92
CA GLY A 54 19.09 -20.50 13.75
C GLY A 54 19.72 -20.48 12.35
N GLU A 55 20.88 -21.13 12.16
CA GLU A 55 21.53 -21.25 10.83
C GLU A 55 20.64 -21.96 9.78
N SER A 56 19.77 -22.87 10.23
CA SER A 56 18.76 -23.53 9.39
C SER A 56 17.59 -22.62 9.01
N ALA A 57 17.51 -21.41 9.55
CA ALA A 57 16.39 -20.51 9.33
C ALA A 57 16.23 -20.08 7.88
N GLN A 58 17.34 -19.93 7.16
CA GLN A 58 17.31 -19.51 5.76
C GLN A 58 16.53 -20.49 4.87
N CYS A 59 16.70 -21.80 5.08
CA CYS A 59 15.97 -22.83 4.33
C CYS A 59 14.46 -22.76 4.60
N VAL A 60 14.07 -22.59 5.87
CA VAL A 60 12.66 -22.48 6.26
C VAL A 60 12.04 -21.20 5.70
N ILE A 61 12.72 -20.06 5.84
CA ILE A 61 12.29 -18.76 5.30
C ILE A 61 12.04 -18.86 3.80
N TYR A 62 13.02 -19.35 3.06
CA TYR A 62 12.95 -19.46 1.61
C TYR A 62 11.84 -20.44 1.17
N PHE A 63 11.69 -21.58 1.84
CA PHE A 63 10.64 -22.54 1.54
C PHE A 63 9.24 -21.96 1.75
N VAL A 64 9.00 -21.28 2.88
CA VAL A 64 7.71 -20.64 3.15
C VAL A 64 7.46 -19.45 2.22
N ALA A 65 8.50 -18.70 1.85
CA ALA A 65 8.42 -17.66 0.82
C ALA A 65 7.93 -18.23 -0.52
N LEU A 66 8.50 -19.36 -0.97
CA LEU A 66 8.06 -20.02 -2.21
C LEU A 66 6.60 -20.49 -2.14
N ILE A 67 6.15 -21.02 -0.99
CA ILE A 67 4.72 -21.35 -0.78
C ILE A 67 3.85 -20.11 -0.90
N GLY A 68 4.26 -19.00 -0.27
CA GLY A 68 3.58 -17.72 -0.35
C GLY A 68 3.48 -17.20 -1.79
N ALA A 69 4.57 -17.27 -2.56
CA ALA A 69 4.59 -16.90 -3.97
C ALA A 69 3.61 -17.76 -4.80
N GLY A 70 3.60 -19.07 -4.55
CA GLY A 70 2.64 -20.00 -5.15
C GLY A 70 1.18 -19.68 -4.81
N ALA A 71 0.89 -19.29 -3.57
CA ALA A 71 -0.44 -18.83 -3.16
C ALA A 71 -0.84 -17.53 -3.87
N GLY A 72 0.07 -16.56 -3.96
CA GLY A 72 -0.13 -15.32 -4.71
C GLY A 72 -0.45 -15.57 -6.20
N ALA A 73 0.29 -16.47 -6.83
CA ALA A 73 0.03 -16.96 -8.18
C ALA A 73 -1.37 -17.61 -8.31
N GLY A 74 -1.74 -18.46 -7.35
CA GLY A 74 -3.05 -19.11 -7.31
C GLY A 74 -4.21 -18.10 -7.21
N ILE A 75 -4.07 -17.06 -6.39
CA ILE A 75 -5.04 -15.97 -6.28
C ILE A 75 -5.15 -15.21 -7.60
N ALA A 76 -4.02 -14.87 -8.24
CA ALA A 76 -4.02 -14.18 -9.53
C ALA A 76 -4.77 -15.00 -10.61
N TYR A 77 -4.51 -16.31 -10.65
CA TYR A 77 -5.20 -17.24 -11.54
C TYR A 77 -6.69 -17.31 -11.24
N ALA A 78 -7.08 -17.42 -9.96
CA ALA A 78 -8.49 -17.47 -9.54
C ALA A 78 -9.24 -16.20 -9.95
N ILE A 79 -8.63 -15.01 -9.79
CA ILE A 79 -9.22 -13.75 -10.23
C ILE A 79 -9.46 -13.78 -11.75
N ALA A 80 -8.45 -14.11 -12.54
CA ALA A 80 -8.56 -14.19 -14.00
C ALA A 80 -9.61 -15.21 -14.46
N ASN A 81 -9.64 -16.39 -13.81
CA ASN A 81 -10.57 -17.47 -14.14
C ASN A 81 -12.02 -17.18 -13.72
N ASN A 82 -12.26 -16.29 -12.77
CA ASN A 82 -13.61 -15.88 -12.35
C ASN A 82 -14.09 -14.57 -13.01
N LEU A 83 -13.30 -13.94 -13.88
CA LEU A 83 -13.78 -12.79 -14.65
C LEU A 83 -14.99 -13.15 -15.53
N PRO A 84 -15.99 -12.28 -15.63
CA PRO A 84 -17.09 -12.45 -16.58
C PRO A 84 -16.56 -12.35 -18.01
N VAL A 85 -17.14 -13.14 -18.91
CA VAL A 85 -16.89 -13.02 -20.34
C VAL A 85 -17.57 -11.74 -20.83
N VAL A 86 -16.76 -10.78 -21.27
CA VAL A 86 -17.26 -9.65 -22.06
C VAL A 86 -17.41 -10.23 -23.47
N GLY A 87 -18.59 -10.76 -23.78
CA GLY A 87 -18.83 -11.48 -25.04
C GLY A 87 -18.41 -10.66 -26.26
N PRO A 88 -18.14 -11.31 -27.42
CA PRO A 88 -17.94 -10.58 -28.67
C PRO A 88 -19.15 -9.66 -28.82
N SER A 89 -18.88 -8.37 -28.86
CA SER A 89 -19.87 -7.32 -28.98
C SER A 89 -20.94 -7.74 -29.99
N LEU A 90 -22.11 -8.16 -29.51
CA LEU A 90 -23.34 -8.16 -30.30
C LEU A 90 -23.76 -6.70 -30.61
N ALA A 91 -23.00 -5.71 -30.11
CA ALA A 91 -23.17 -4.27 -30.31
C ALA A 91 -22.27 -3.70 -31.42
N ALA A 92 -22.16 -4.40 -32.56
CA ALA A 92 -22.02 -3.68 -33.83
C ALA A 92 -23.37 -3.03 -34.23
N GLU A 93 -24.50 -3.43 -33.62
CA GLU A 93 -25.83 -3.01 -34.08
C GLU A 93 -26.59 -2.06 -33.13
N THR A 94 -26.13 -1.85 -31.90
CA THR A 94 -26.69 -0.80 -31.02
C THR A 94 -25.56 -0.09 -30.30
N ALA A 95 -24.97 0.89 -30.98
CA ALA A 95 -23.96 1.80 -30.44
C ALA A 95 -24.58 2.70 -29.35
N GLN A 96 -24.90 2.12 -28.20
CA GLN A 96 -24.96 2.89 -26.98
C GLN A 96 -23.50 3.16 -26.60
N PRO A 97 -23.06 4.42 -26.56
CA PRO A 97 -21.65 4.75 -26.28
C PRO A 97 -21.31 4.07 -24.96
N ALA A 98 -20.42 3.08 -25.02
CA ALA A 98 -19.93 2.40 -23.84
C ALA A 98 -19.54 3.51 -22.87
N VAL A 99 -20.29 3.61 -21.76
CA VAL A 99 -19.94 4.51 -20.66
C VAL A 99 -18.62 3.94 -20.18
N ALA A 100 -17.54 4.43 -20.76
CA ALA A 100 -16.20 3.91 -20.56
C ALA A 100 -16.00 3.97 -19.06
N SER A 101 -15.99 2.80 -18.41
CA SER A 101 -15.87 2.73 -16.97
C SER A 101 -14.63 3.53 -16.62
N SER A 102 -14.82 4.69 -16.00
CA SER A 102 -13.77 5.67 -15.71
C SER A 102 -12.77 5.16 -14.67
N ILE A 103 -12.81 3.86 -14.36
CA ILE A 103 -11.92 3.14 -13.50
C ILE A 103 -10.51 3.28 -14.09
N GLY A 104 -9.60 3.83 -13.28
CA GLY A 104 -8.25 4.22 -13.66
C GLY A 104 -7.39 3.09 -14.24
N LEU A 105 -6.13 3.42 -14.54
CA LEU A 105 -5.17 2.55 -15.23
C LEU A 105 -5.00 1.16 -14.57
N PHE A 106 -5.31 1.04 -13.28
CA PHE A 106 -5.06 -0.15 -12.48
C PHE A 106 -6.36 -0.84 -11.99
N PRO A 107 -6.45 -2.18 -12.06
CA PRO A 107 -7.47 -2.94 -11.35
C PRO A 107 -7.24 -2.82 -9.84
N ALA A 108 -8.32 -2.89 -9.06
CA ALA A 108 -8.30 -2.68 -7.62
C ALA A 108 -7.27 -3.51 -6.84
N PRO A 109 -7.11 -4.84 -7.09
CA PRO A 109 -6.11 -5.63 -6.37
C PRO A 109 -4.67 -5.14 -6.62
N LEU A 110 -4.38 -4.71 -7.85
CA LEU A 110 -3.07 -4.18 -8.20
C LEU A 110 -2.84 -2.81 -7.55
N LEU A 111 -3.84 -1.92 -7.57
CA LEU A 111 -3.75 -0.63 -6.91
C LEU A 111 -3.53 -0.78 -5.40
N TRP A 112 -4.28 -1.68 -4.75
CA TRP A 112 -4.09 -2.03 -3.35
C TRP A 112 -2.66 -2.51 -3.08
N PHE A 113 -2.17 -3.47 -3.86
CA PHE A 113 -0.83 -4.02 -3.67
C PHE A 113 0.26 -2.97 -3.88
N LEU A 114 0.16 -2.16 -4.94
CA LEU A 114 1.11 -1.09 -5.20
C LEU A 114 1.10 -0.08 -4.05
N TRP A 115 -0.07 0.21 -3.48
CA TRP A 115 -0.19 1.06 -2.30
C TRP A 115 0.59 0.50 -1.10
N LEU A 116 0.48 -0.80 -0.82
CA LEU A 116 1.27 -1.46 0.23
C LEU A 116 2.76 -1.27 -0.01
N LEU A 117 3.19 -1.52 -1.25
CA LEU A 117 4.59 -1.43 -1.63
C LEU A 117 5.16 -0.02 -1.44
N THR A 118 4.37 1.03 -1.71
CA THR A 118 4.82 2.41 -1.47
C THR A 118 5.19 2.67 -0.01
N ASN A 119 4.39 2.16 0.93
CA ASN A 119 4.61 2.34 2.36
C ASN A 119 5.74 1.45 2.88
N ALA A 120 5.86 0.23 2.37
CA ALA A 120 6.96 -0.66 2.72
C ALA A 120 8.32 -0.06 2.31
N VAL A 121 8.43 0.48 1.09
CA VAL A 121 9.64 1.15 0.61
C VAL A 121 9.93 2.42 1.42
N ALA A 122 8.90 3.20 1.76
CA ALA A 122 9.06 4.39 2.60
C ALA A 122 9.61 4.05 3.99
N ASN A 123 9.12 3.00 4.63
CA ASN A 123 9.63 2.55 5.93
C ASN A 123 11.08 2.03 5.84
N VAL A 124 11.47 1.37 4.75
CA VAL A 124 12.89 1.06 4.53
C VAL A 124 13.73 2.35 4.51
N GLY A 125 13.23 3.39 3.84
CA GLY A 125 13.84 4.73 3.86
C GLY A 125 13.94 5.34 5.27
N TRP A 126 12.92 5.15 6.10
CA TRP A 126 12.97 5.51 7.53
C TRP A 126 14.15 4.83 8.23
N GLY A 127 14.25 3.50 8.10
CA GLY A 127 15.26 2.73 8.79
C GLY A 127 16.69 3.06 8.35
N LEU A 128 16.89 3.29 7.05
CA LEU A 128 18.18 3.69 6.49
C LEU A 128 18.59 5.09 6.98
N THR A 129 17.67 6.05 6.95
CA THR A 129 17.94 7.42 7.42
C THR A 129 18.27 7.43 8.92
N PHE A 130 17.54 6.64 9.71
CA PHE A 130 17.75 6.58 11.15
C PHE A 130 19.16 6.09 11.47
N ASN A 131 19.57 4.97 10.84
CA ASN A 131 20.92 4.43 11.00
C ASN A 131 22.01 5.38 10.48
N LEU A 132 21.72 6.17 9.45
CA LEU A 132 22.68 7.14 8.91
C LEU A 132 22.88 8.33 9.85
N VAL A 133 21.80 8.84 10.44
CA VAL A 133 21.82 10.01 11.34
C VAL A 133 22.28 9.64 12.75
N ASN A 134 21.93 8.44 13.22
CA ASN A 134 22.28 7.95 14.55
C ASN A 134 22.87 6.52 14.51
N PRO A 135 24.05 6.32 13.91
CA PRO A 135 24.65 5.00 13.72
C PRO A 135 24.99 4.27 15.02
N ASN A 136 25.20 5.03 16.10
CA ASN A 136 25.58 4.51 17.41
C ASN A 136 24.43 4.59 18.43
N TYR A 137 23.19 4.87 17.99
CA TYR A 137 22.01 4.95 18.85
C TYR A 137 22.19 5.86 20.08
N GLN A 138 22.84 7.00 19.90
CA GLN A 138 23.07 7.99 20.95
C GLN A 138 21.75 8.70 21.30
N GLU A 139 21.45 8.82 22.60
CA GLU A 139 20.20 9.41 23.09
C GLU A 139 19.99 10.86 22.63
N ASN A 140 21.05 11.67 22.63
CA ASN A 140 21.01 13.07 22.21
C ASN A 140 20.72 13.26 20.71
N LEU A 141 20.88 12.22 19.88
CA LEU A 141 20.59 12.26 18.45
C LEU A 141 19.26 11.58 18.09
N LEU A 142 18.57 10.96 19.06
CA LEU A 142 17.37 10.17 18.80
C LEU A 142 16.28 11.01 18.12
N SER A 143 15.97 12.19 18.66
CA SER A 143 14.92 13.04 18.12
C SER A 143 15.26 13.59 16.73
N VAL A 144 16.53 13.95 16.52
CA VAL A 144 17.01 14.42 15.21
C VAL A 144 16.91 13.30 14.17
N ALA A 145 17.30 12.08 14.53
CA ALA A 145 17.20 10.92 13.67
C ALA A 145 15.76 10.56 13.33
N ASN A 146 14.85 10.55 14.31
CA ASN A 146 13.43 10.26 14.08
C ASN A 146 12.76 11.28 13.16
N ILE A 147 12.99 12.58 13.41
CA ILE A 147 12.45 13.63 12.54
C ILE A 147 13.01 13.52 11.12
N ALA A 148 14.33 13.35 10.98
CA ALA A 148 14.97 13.17 9.67
C ALA A 148 14.41 11.95 8.93
N SER A 149 14.23 10.82 9.63
CA SER A 149 13.61 9.62 9.08
C SER A 149 12.16 9.83 8.68
N GLY A 150 11.37 10.57 9.48
CA GLY A 150 10.00 10.92 9.14
C GLY A 150 9.89 11.79 7.89
N ILE A 151 10.79 12.77 7.73
CA ILE A 151 10.87 13.58 6.51
C ILE A 151 11.22 12.69 5.31
N THR A 152 12.26 11.86 5.42
CA THR A 152 12.68 10.99 4.31
C THR A 152 11.59 9.99 3.92
N ALA A 153 11.05 9.25 4.88
CA ALA A 153 10.01 8.26 4.64
C ALA A 153 8.73 8.91 4.10
N GLY A 154 8.29 10.02 4.70
CA GLY A 154 7.12 10.75 4.25
C GLY A 154 7.29 11.33 2.84
N THR A 155 8.50 11.73 2.45
CA THR A 155 8.81 12.16 1.09
C THR A 155 8.74 10.99 0.10
N ILE A 156 9.39 9.86 0.42
CA ILE A 156 9.36 8.65 -0.42
C ILE A 156 7.92 8.16 -0.61
N ALA A 157 7.18 8.00 0.50
CA ALA A 157 5.76 7.61 0.47
C ALA A 157 4.95 8.61 -0.35
N GLY A 158 5.09 9.91 -0.07
CA GLY A 158 4.36 10.97 -0.75
C GLY A 158 4.57 10.97 -2.26
N VAL A 159 5.81 10.80 -2.74
CA VAL A 159 6.13 10.75 -4.17
C VAL A 159 5.55 9.49 -4.82
N LEU A 160 5.77 8.31 -4.24
CA LEU A 160 5.28 7.05 -4.80
C LEU A 160 3.75 7.00 -4.83
N GLN A 161 3.11 7.42 -3.74
CA GLN A 161 1.65 7.50 -3.64
C GLN A 161 1.08 8.55 -4.60
N TRP A 162 1.72 9.72 -4.73
CA TRP A 162 1.35 10.73 -5.71
C TRP A 162 1.37 10.18 -7.14
N ILE A 163 2.41 9.42 -7.52
CA ILE A 163 2.47 8.75 -8.84
C ILE A 163 1.29 7.79 -9.01
N LEU A 164 0.98 6.98 -8.00
CA LEU A 164 -0.16 6.05 -8.07
C LEU A 164 -1.50 6.79 -8.20
N LEU A 165 -1.73 7.83 -7.42
CA LEU A 165 -2.93 8.67 -7.50
C LEU A 165 -3.01 9.38 -8.86
N PHE A 166 -1.91 9.92 -9.34
CA PHE A 166 -1.79 10.58 -10.64
C PHE A 166 -2.19 9.63 -11.79
N LEU A 167 -1.73 8.39 -11.75
CA LEU A 167 -2.05 7.38 -12.76
C LEU A 167 -3.47 6.82 -12.61
N SER A 168 -4.05 6.90 -11.41
CA SER A 168 -5.37 6.34 -11.11
C SER A 168 -6.51 7.33 -11.36
N ILE A 169 -6.27 8.64 -11.20
CA ILE A 169 -7.29 9.69 -11.33
C ILE A 169 -7.09 10.45 -12.64
N ARG A 170 -7.75 10.01 -13.72
CA ARG A 170 -7.52 10.48 -15.10
C ARG A 170 -7.70 11.99 -15.31
N ASN A 171 -8.61 12.62 -14.57
CA ASN A 171 -8.96 14.04 -14.69
C ASN A 171 -8.57 14.87 -13.46
N ALA A 172 -7.65 14.37 -12.62
CA ALA A 172 -7.24 15.13 -11.46
C ALA A 172 -6.46 16.40 -11.83
N ASN A 173 -6.70 17.46 -11.07
CA ASN A 173 -5.84 18.63 -11.11
C ASN A 173 -4.46 18.25 -10.53
N ARG A 174 -3.47 18.12 -11.42
CA ARG A 174 -2.11 17.65 -11.09
C ARG A 174 -1.44 18.51 -10.00
N LEU A 175 -1.68 19.82 -10.03
CA LEU A 175 -1.13 20.74 -9.04
C LEU A 175 -1.71 20.46 -7.66
N SER A 176 -3.03 20.23 -7.58
CA SER A 176 -3.70 19.90 -6.32
C SER A 176 -3.24 18.55 -5.78
N LEU A 177 -3.07 17.52 -6.64
CA LEU A 177 -2.53 16.22 -6.22
C LEU A 177 -1.07 16.30 -5.78
N ALA A 178 -0.25 17.18 -6.36
CA ALA A 178 1.15 17.33 -5.95
C ALA A 178 1.28 17.78 -4.48
N ALA A 179 0.26 18.43 -3.92
CA ALA A 179 0.19 18.75 -2.49
C ALA A 179 0.14 17.50 -1.58
N TRP A 180 -0.10 16.30 -2.14
CA TRP A 180 0.01 15.03 -1.43
C TRP A 180 1.42 14.79 -0.87
N ILE A 181 2.45 15.20 -1.60
CA ILE A 181 3.85 15.02 -1.21
C ILE A 181 4.17 15.77 0.09
N PRO A 182 4.01 17.12 0.15
CA PRO A 182 4.26 17.86 1.39
C PRO A 182 3.28 17.47 2.51
N ALA A 183 2.02 17.13 2.22
CA ALA A 183 1.09 16.65 3.23
C ALA A 183 1.58 15.36 3.91
N THR A 184 2.09 14.41 3.11
CA THR A 184 2.64 13.15 3.63
C THR A 184 3.96 13.38 4.37
N MET A 185 4.89 14.15 3.80
CA MET A 185 6.16 14.50 4.44
C MET A 185 5.97 15.16 5.81
N ILE A 186 5.12 16.20 5.87
CA ILE A 186 4.86 16.95 7.10
C ILE A 186 4.14 16.08 8.12
N GLY A 187 3.13 15.31 7.70
CA GLY A 187 2.41 14.42 8.60
C GLY A 187 3.32 13.40 9.26
N TRP A 188 4.20 12.75 8.50
CA TRP A 188 5.16 11.78 9.02
C TRP A 188 6.20 12.42 9.93
N ALA A 189 6.71 13.61 9.58
CA ALA A 189 7.64 14.34 10.44
C ALA A 189 7.02 14.76 11.78
N ILE A 190 5.75 15.23 11.77
CA ILE A 190 5.02 15.55 13.01
C ILE A 190 4.79 14.28 13.83
N GLY A 191 4.35 13.19 13.18
CA GLY A 191 4.14 11.91 13.85
C GLY A 191 5.42 11.40 14.51
N ALA A 192 6.56 11.50 13.82
CA ALA A 192 7.88 11.16 14.34
C ALA A 192 8.24 12.00 15.58
N ALA A 193 8.15 13.33 15.46
CA ALA A 193 8.46 14.26 16.54
C ALA A 193 7.60 14.01 17.78
N ALA A 194 6.31 13.69 17.60
CA ALA A 194 5.38 13.47 18.69
C ALA A 194 5.80 12.30 19.61
N PHE A 195 6.44 11.26 19.07
CA PHE A 195 6.96 10.15 19.88
C PHE A 195 8.18 10.52 20.72
N ASP A 196 8.94 11.55 20.32
CA ASP A 196 10.14 11.99 21.06
C ASP A 196 9.81 13.02 22.15
N PHE A 197 8.86 13.92 21.89
CA PHE A 197 8.56 15.03 22.82
C PHE A 197 7.75 14.61 24.03
N ILE A 198 6.96 13.57 23.90
CA ILE A 198 6.22 13.03 25.03
C ILE A 198 7.11 11.91 25.55
N THR A 199 7.70 12.10 26.72
CA THR A 199 8.36 11.02 27.47
C THR A 199 7.29 10.01 27.85
N VAL A 200 7.01 9.12 26.92
CA VAL A 200 5.90 8.20 27.02
C VAL A 200 6.26 7.09 28.01
N SER A 201 6.04 7.32 29.30
CA SER A 201 6.36 6.32 30.34
C SER A 201 5.36 5.16 30.37
N SER A 202 4.27 5.22 29.58
CA SER A 202 3.22 4.21 29.58
C SER A 202 2.82 3.77 28.17
N SER A 203 2.52 2.47 28.02
CA SER A 203 2.00 1.90 26.76
C SER A 203 0.71 2.60 26.29
N THR A 204 -0.12 3.06 27.23
CA THR A 204 -1.35 3.83 26.94
C THR A 204 -1.06 5.15 26.25
N ALA A 205 -0.03 5.89 26.68
CA ALA A 205 0.32 7.14 26.04
C ALA A 205 0.95 6.90 24.64
N TYR A 206 1.65 5.78 24.42
CA TYR A 206 2.16 5.39 23.10
C TYR A 206 1.00 5.09 22.15
N PHE A 207 0.01 4.34 22.62
CA PHE A 207 -1.20 4.05 21.87
C PHE A 207 -1.97 5.32 21.48
N ALA A 208 -2.17 6.24 22.44
CA ALA A 208 -2.82 7.52 22.17
C ALA A 208 -2.06 8.36 21.13
N LEU A 209 -0.71 8.37 21.21
CA LEU A 209 0.12 9.08 20.25
C LEU A 209 0.09 8.46 18.86
N SER A 210 0.09 7.13 18.75
CA SER A 210 -0.08 6.45 17.46
C SER A 210 -1.39 6.87 16.78
N ILE A 211 -2.50 6.91 17.53
CA ILE A 211 -3.78 7.39 17.00
C ILE A 211 -3.66 8.85 16.56
N ALA A 212 -3.12 9.72 17.40
CA ALA A 212 -2.98 11.14 17.10
C ALA A 212 -2.13 11.37 15.84
N SER A 213 -1.00 10.68 15.71
CA SER A 213 -0.12 10.73 14.53
C SER A 213 -0.87 10.29 13.26
N GLY A 214 -1.61 9.17 13.32
CA GLY A 214 -2.42 8.71 12.19
C GLY A 214 -3.54 9.66 11.81
N LEU A 215 -4.20 10.29 12.79
CA LEU A 215 -5.20 11.33 12.54
C LEU A 215 -4.59 12.56 11.87
N VAL A 216 -3.42 13.01 12.31
CA VAL A 216 -2.72 14.18 11.71
C VAL A 216 -2.33 13.89 10.27
N VAL A 217 -1.64 12.76 10.00
CA VAL A 217 -1.26 12.35 8.64
C VAL A 217 -2.50 12.23 7.76
N GLY A 218 -3.52 11.52 8.24
CA GLY A 218 -4.77 11.30 7.53
C GLY A 218 -5.51 12.62 7.24
N ALA A 219 -5.55 13.56 8.19
CA ALA A 219 -6.20 14.85 8.01
C ALA A 219 -5.49 15.74 6.98
N LEU A 220 -4.16 15.80 7.00
CA LEU A 220 -3.38 16.55 6.02
C LEU A 220 -3.59 15.99 4.61
N GLN A 221 -3.56 14.67 4.45
CA GLN A 221 -3.81 14.00 3.18
C GLN A 221 -5.28 14.12 2.73
N TRP A 222 -6.23 14.09 3.67
CA TRP A 222 -7.65 14.30 3.41
C TRP A 222 -7.93 15.65 2.76
N LEU A 223 -7.22 16.72 3.15
CA LEU A 223 -7.36 18.04 2.52
C LEU A 223 -7.10 18.01 1.02
N VAL A 224 -6.26 17.08 0.54
CA VAL A 224 -5.95 16.86 -0.87
C VAL A 224 -7.00 15.93 -1.52
N LEU A 225 -7.45 14.88 -0.83
CA LEU A 225 -8.43 13.93 -1.39
C LEU A 225 -9.86 14.48 -1.44
N ARG A 226 -10.25 15.39 -0.55
CA ARG A 226 -11.62 15.92 -0.48
C ARG A 226 -12.06 16.65 -1.74
N SER A 227 -11.12 17.18 -2.53
CA SER A 227 -11.44 17.78 -3.84
C SER A 227 -11.68 16.75 -4.94
N HIS A 228 -11.41 15.47 -4.68
CA HIS A 228 -11.47 14.39 -5.66
C HIS A 228 -12.51 13.31 -5.31
N SER A 229 -12.91 13.18 -4.04
CA SER A 229 -13.92 12.20 -3.62
C SER A 229 -14.67 12.65 -2.37
N ARG A 230 -16.00 12.51 -2.38
CA ARG A 230 -16.86 12.73 -1.20
C ARG A 230 -16.58 11.72 -0.08
N PHE A 231 -16.01 10.57 -0.41
CA PHE A 231 -15.65 9.52 0.54
C PHE A 231 -14.27 9.73 1.15
N ALA A 232 -13.58 10.83 0.84
CA ALA A 232 -12.25 11.11 1.33
C ALA A 232 -12.14 11.04 2.86
N LEU A 233 -13.20 11.33 3.63
CA LEU A 233 -13.14 11.31 5.10
C LEU A 233 -12.75 9.93 5.66
N TRP A 234 -13.10 8.84 4.98
CA TRP A 234 -12.69 7.48 5.37
C TRP A 234 -11.17 7.30 5.39
N TRP A 235 -10.43 8.15 4.67
CA TRP A 235 -8.97 8.19 4.67
C TRP A 235 -8.38 8.48 6.05
N VAL A 236 -9.02 9.38 6.82
CA VAL A 236 -8.54 9.79 8.14
C VAL A 236 -8.64 8.62 9.12
N ALA A 237 -9.79 7.93 9.12
CA ALA A 237 -10.02 6.75 9.95
C ALA A 237 -9.08 5.60 9.57
N ALA A 238 -8.85 5.38 8.27
CA ALA A 238 -7.93 4.35 7.79
C ALA A 238 -6.49 4.60 8.26
N ASN A 239 -6.01 5.85 8.20
CA ASN A 239 -4.68 6.19 8.70
C ASN A 239 -4.59 6.00 10.22
N ALA A 240 -5.58 6.44 11.00
CA ALA A 240 -5.58 6.18 12.44
C ALA A 240 -5.47 4.68 12.76
N ALA A 241 -6.21 3.84 12.02
CA ALA A 241 -6.15 2.39 12.19
C ALA A 241 -4.80 1.79 11.78
N ASP A 242 -4.19 2.26 10.70
CA ASP A 242 -2.85 1.85 10.27
C ASP A 242 -1.77 2.16 11.32
N TRP A 243 -1.85 3.31 11.98
CA TRP A 243 -0.91 3.64 13.06
C TRP A 243 -1.15 2.81 14.33
N ILE A 244 -2.39 2.41 14.62
CA ILE A 244 -2.68 1.41 15.65
C ILE A 244 -2.03 0.06 15.30
N LEU A 245 -2.08 -0.35 14.03
CA LEU A 245 -1.41 -1.57 13.58
C LEU A 245 0.11 -1.48 13.77
N ILE A 246 0.74 -0.34 13.46
CA ILE A 246 2.16 -0.12 13.76
C ILE A 246 2.44 -0.28 15.25
N TRP A 247 1.62 0.34 16.10
CA TRP A 247 1.79 0.20 17.55
C TRP A 247 1.70 -1.26 18.00
N LEU A 248 0.70 -2.01 17.52
CA LEU A 248 0.54 -3.44 17.81
C LEU A 248 1.77 -4.23 17.36
N VAL A 249 2.25 -4.00 16.14
CA VAL A 249 3.48 -4.54 15.58
C VAL A 249 4.66 -4.27 16.52
N ASN A 250 4.80 -3.05 17.04
CA ASN A 250 5.89 -2.67 17.94
C ASN A 250 5.79 -3.30 19.34
N GLN A 251 4.59 -3.70 19.78
CA GLN A 251 4.41 -4.47 21.01
C GLN A 251 4.84 -5.94 20.85
N THR A 252 4.96 -6.42 19.61
CA THR A 252 5.31 -7.82 19.39
C THR A 252 6.82 -8.02 19.37
N SER A 253 7.32 -8.78 20.35
CA SER A 253 8.76 -9.02 20.54
C SER A 253 9.43 -9.75 19.37
N TRP A 254 8.68 -10.51 18.57
CA TRP A 254 9.21 -11.31 17.47
C TRP A 254 9.78 -10.48 16.32
N LEU A 255 9.29 -9.24 16.15
CA LEU A 255 9.76 -8.36 15.09
C LEU A 255 11.15 -7.80 15.36
N TYR A 256 11.56 -7.68 16.63
CA TYR A 256 12.93 -7.32 17.02
C TYR A 256 13.92 -8.46 16.75
N ASN A 257 13.44 -9.70 16.57
CA ASN A 257 14.28 -10.84 16.21
C ASN A 257 14.51 -10.96 14.70
N LEU A 258 13.95 -10.04 13.89
CA LEU A 258 14.26 -10.03 12.47
C LEU A 258 15.74 -9.71 12.27
N PRO A 259 16.45 -10.46 11.41
CA PRO A 259 17.90 -10.37 11.28
C PRO A 259 18.41 -9.01 10.77
N SER A 260 17.51 -8.12 10.31
CA SER A 260 17.89 -6.74 10.00
C SER A 260 16.77 -5.76 10.34
N PHE A 261 17.18 -4.58 10.85
CA PHE A 261 16.31 -3.43 11.06
C PHE A 261 15.59 -3.01 9.76
N ILE A 262 16.22 -3.21 8.60
CA ILE A 262 15.62 -2.93 7.28
C ILE A 262 14.43 -3.84 7.02
N LEU A 263 14.59 -5.15 7.25
CA LEU A 263 13.50 -6.11 7.07
C LEU A 263 12.35 -5.81 8.02
N TYR A 264 12.64 -5.50 9.28
CA TYR A 264 11.63 -5.05 10.24
C TYR A 264 10.79 -3.87 9.71
N ASN A 265 11.46 -2.80 9.27
CA ASN A 265 10.77 -1.62 8.76
C ASN A 265 9.95 -1.93 7.50
N PHE A 266 10.48 -2.77 6.60
CA PHE A 266 9.75 -3.20 5.41
C PHE A 266 8.43 -3.93 5.76
N VAL A 267 8.51 -4.88 6.70
CA VAL A 267 7.35 -5.65 7.18
C VAL A 267 6.36 -4.76 7.90
N ALA A 268 6.84 -3.89 8.79
CA ALA A 268 6.01 -2.91 9.48
C ALA A 268 5.26 -2.04 8.48
N GLY A 269 5.92 -1.54 7.43
CA GLY A 269 5.29 -0.74 6.38
C GLY A 269 4.23 -1.48 5.56
N LEU A 270 4.39 -2.79 5.33
CA LEU A 270 3.35 -3.60 4.68
C LEU A 270 2.12 -3.75 5.57
N ILE A 271 2.32 -4.11 6.83
CA ILE A 271 1.22 -4.32 7.79
C ILE A 271 0.47 -3.00 8.01
N ALA A 272 1.22 -1.91 8.18
CA ALA A 272 0.73 -0.56 8.40
C ALA A 272 0.03 0.08 7.21
N SER A 273 -0.13 -0.61 6.09
CA SER A 273 -0.79 -0.04 4.91
C SER A 273 -1.93 -0.91 4.39
N ILE A 274 -2.26 -2.00 5.09
CA ILE A 274 -3.38 -2.89 4.73
C ILE A 274 -4.68 -2.09 4.69
N ILE A 275 -4.93 -1.27 5.73
CA ILE A 275 -6.22 -0.57 5.87
C ILE A 275 -6.26 0.64 4.94
N SER A 276 -5.22 1.47 4.88
CA SER A 276 -5.17 2.58 3.91
C SER A 276 -5.21 2.09 2.46
N GLY A 277 -4.59 0.96 2.14
CA GLY A 277 -4.68 0.35 0.82
C GLY A 277 -6.13 0.02 0.45
N ILE A 278 -6.90 -0.58 1.37
CA ILE A 278 -8.32 -0.89 1.14
C ILE A 278 -9.11 0.41 1.00
N ALA A 279 -8.85 1.38 1.88
CA ALA A 279 -9.52 2.67 1.87
C ALA A 279 -9.30 3.43 0.56
N ILE A 280 -8.07 3.46 0.01
CA ILE A 280 -7.81 4.19 -1.24
C ILE A 280 -8.52 3.55 -2.43
N VAL A 281 -8.55 2.22 -2.50
CA VAL A 281 -9.31 1.50 -3.53
C VAL A 281 -10.79 1.81 -3.42
N PHE A 282 -11.34 1.81 -2.21
CA PHE A 282 -12.73 2.17 -1.96
C PHE A 282 -13.03 3.63 -2.36
N ILE A 283 -12.20 4.58 -1.94
CA ILE A 283 -12.38 6.02 -2.22
C ILE A 283 -12.35 6.28 -3.72
N LEU A 284 -11.40 5.69 -4.44
CA LEU A 284 -11.22 5.92 -5.87
C LEU A 284 -12.31 5.26 -6.71
N ARG A 285 -12.81 4.08 -6.31
CA ARG A 285 -13.94 3.44 -6.98
C ARG A 285 -15.25 4.23 -6.84
N ASN A 286 -15.42 4.92 -5.71
CA ASN A 286 -16.65 5.65 -5.42
C ASN A 286 -16.58 7.16 -5.71
N ALA A 287 -15.44 7.65 -6.22
CA ALA A 287 -15.23 9.06 -6.57
C ALA A 287 -16.10 9.56 -7.74
N HIS A 288 -16.59 8.65 -8.58
CA HIS A 288 -17.27 8.96 -9.85
C HIS A 288 -18.78 8.75 -9.85
N ALA A 289 -19.42 8.50 -8.70
CA ALA A 289 -20.87 8.50 -8.68
C ALA A 289 -21.32 9.94 -9.00
N PRO A 290 -21.93 10.23 -10.18
CA PRO A 290 -22.43 11.55 -10.48
C PRO A 290 -23.33 11.95 -9.32
N ALA A 291 -23.11 13.13 -8.76
CA ALA A 291 -24.08 13.71 -7.86
C ALA A 291 -25.42 13.62 -8.60
N ALA A 292 -26.38 12.89 -8.04
CA ALA A 292 -27.70 12.69 -8.64
C ALA A 292 -28.53 14.00 -8.66
N GLU A 293 -27.84 15.15 -8.74
CA GLU A 293 -28.36 16.51 -8.75
C GLU A 293 -28.92 16.92 -10.11
N GLU A 294 -28.74 16.14 -11.19
CA GLU A 294 -29.52 16.33 -12.43
C GLU A 294 -30.79 15.46 -12.51
N MET A 295 -31.00 14.49 -11.61
CA MET A 295 -32.22 13.65 -11.63
C MET A 295 -33.42 14.27 -10.92
N TRP A 296 -33.25 15.39 -10.21
CA TRP A 296 -34.34 16.08 -9.50
C TRP A 296 -34.47 17.57 -9.86
N GLY A 297 -33.70 18.07 -10.83
CA GLY A 297 -33.68 19.48 -11.24
C GLY A 297 -34.74 19.87 -12.29
N GLY A 298 -35.75 19.04 -12.52
CA GLY A 298 -36.81 19.30 -13.50
C GLY A 298 -38.19 18.97 -12.96
N VAL A 299 -38.66 19.73 -11.96
CA VAL A 299 -40.08 19.89 -11.63
C VAL A 299 -40.36 21.36 -11.39
#